data_AF-A0A2A2JT98-F1
#
_entry.id   AF-A0A2A2JT98-F1
#
_cell.length_a   1.000
_cell.length_b   1.000
_cell.length_c   1.000
_cell.angle_alpha   90.00
_cell.angle_beta   90.00
_cell.angle_gamma   90.00
#
_symmetry.space_group_name_H-M   'P 1'
#
loop_
_entity.id
_entity.type
_entity.pdbx_description
1 polymer ?
#
loop_
_entity_poly.entity_id
_entity_poly.type
_entity_poly.pdbx_seq_one_letter_code
_entity_poly.pdbx_strand_id
1 'polypeptide(L)' 'MHEIHEKFTDRLKEKLHLQDRNKVFVICHRGNDSQKAVVRLRELFPLTQFRDIVGGYEAWAKQVDDKFPTY' A
#
# COMPACT_ATOMS: atom_id res chain seq x y z
N MET A 1 -12.29 20.45 7.93
CA MET A 1 -11.03 19.68 7.79
C MET A 1 -11.16 18.29 8.41
N HIS A 2 -11.50 18.16 9.69
CA HIS A 2 -11.64 16.86 10.37
C HIS A 2 -12.68 15.93 9.72
N GLU A 3 -13.89 16.46 9.44
CA GLU A 3 -15.00 15.70 8.86
C GLU A 3 -14.73 15.19 7.42
N ILE A 4 -13.97 15.93 6.62
CA ILE A 4 -13.56 15.51 5.26
C ILE A 4 -12.61 14.33 5.36
N HIS A 5 -11.71 14.35 6.34
CA HIS A 5 -10.68 13.34 6.53
C HIS A 5 -11.26 12.01 7.04
N GLU A 6 -12.25 12.10 7.92
CA GLU A 6 -13.01 10.94 8.42
C GLU A 6 -13.80 10.27 7.28
N LYS A 7 -14.61 11.03 6.53
CA LYS A 7 -15.35 10.52 5.36
C LYS A 7 -14.47 9.87 4.30
N PHE A 8 -13.27 10.43 4.07
CA PHE A 8 -12.29 9.83 3.17
C PHE A 8 -11.79 8.48 3.69
N THR A 9 -11.46 8.40 4.97
CA THR A 9 -10.88 7.22 5.61
C THR A 9 -11.87 6.06 5.61
N ASP A 10 -13.13 6.31 5.93
CA ASP A 10 -14.21 5.31 5.91
C ASP A 10 -14.43 4.74 4.50
N ARG A 11 -14.55 5.62 3.52
CA ARG A 11 -14.71 5.21 2.10
C ARG A 11 -13.52 4.40 1.61
N LEU A 12 -12.31 4.73 2.06
CA LEU A 12 -11.11 3.98 1.70
C LEU A 12 -11.10 2.60 2.39
N LYS A 13 -11.48 2.53 3.67
CA LYS A 13 -11.61 1.30 4.44
C LYS A 13 -12.57 0.32 3.76
N GLU A 14 -13.72 0.83 3.32
CA GLU A 14 -14.72 0.07 2.59
C GLU A 14 -14.19 -0.44 1.24
N LYS A 15 -13.66 0.46 0.40
CA LYS A 15 -13.16 0.11 -0.94
C LYS A 15 -12.02 -0.92 -0.93
N LEU A 16 -11.16 -0.84 0.09
CA LEU A 16 -10.03 -1.75 0.24
C LEU A 16 -10.38 -2.98 1.10
N HIS A 17 -11.64 -3.11 1.53
CA HIS A 17 -12.13 -4.18 2.41
C HIS A 17 -11.21 -4.39 3.62
N LEU A 18 -10.74 -3.28 4.23
CA LEU A 18 -9.80 -3.34 5.33
C LEU A 18 -10.51 -3.79 6.60
N GLN A 19 -10.06 -4.93 7.12
CA GLN A 19 -10.38 -5.40 8.45
C GLN A 19 -9.17 -5.26 9.36
N ASP A 20 -9.43 -5.20 10.66
CA ASP A 20 -8.37 -5.13 11.64
C ASP A 20 -7.45 -6.36 11.49
N ARG A 21 -6.14 -6.10 11.51
CA ARG A 21 -5.06 -7.08 11.32
C ARG A 21 -4.95 -7.70 9.93
N ASN A 22 -5.62 -7.15 8.91
CA ASN A 22 -5.30 -7.46 7.52
C ASN A 22 -3.82 -7.21 7.23
N LYS A 23 -3.22 -8.09 6.41
CA LYS A 23 -1.88 -7.88 5.84
C LYS A 23 -2.04 -7.28 4.45
N VAL A 24 -1.62 -6.04 4.29
CA VAL A 24 -1.72 -5.31 3.03
C VAL A 24 -0.31 -5.03 2.51
N PHE A 25 -0.05 -5.45 1.28
CA PHE A 25 1.20 -5.20 0.59
C PHE A 25 1.00 -4.10 -0.45
N VAL A 26 1.90 -3.12 -0.45
CA VAL A 26 1.87 -1.96 -1.34
C VAL A 26 3.07 -2.05 -2.27
N ILE A 27 2.85 -1.86 -3.56
CA ILE A 27 3.90 -1.91 -4.58
C ILE A 27 3.82 -0.67 -5.47
N CYS A 28 4.98 -0.14 -5.85
CA CYS A 28 5.12 0.84 -6.93
C CYS A 28 6.26 0.41 -7.87
N HIS A 29 6.70 1.28 -8.78
CA HIS A 29 7.74 0.95 -9.79
C HIS A 29 9.05 0.47 -9.15
N ARG A 30 9.65 1.28 -8.27
CA ARG A 30 10.96 1.01 -7.64
C ARG A 30 10.93 0.87 -6.12
N GLY A 31 9.76 0.90 -5.51
CA GLY A 31 9.60 0.85 -4.05
C GLY A 31 9.66 2.20 -3.32
N ASN A 32 9.95 3.31 -4.01
CA ASN A 32 10.10 4.64 -3.37
C ASN A 32 8.77 5.21 -2.85
N ASP A 33 7.75 5.26 -3.69
CA ASP A 33 6.46 5.85 -3.31
C ASP A 33 5.62 4.91 -2.45
N SER A 34 5.79 3.59 -2.59
CA SER A 34 5.15 2.62 -1.71
C SER A 34 5.61 2.77 -0.27
N GLN A 35 6.88 3.12 0.00
CA GLN A 35 7.34 3.43 1.36
C GLN A 35 6.59 4.63 1.95
N LYS A 36 6.47 5.72 1.20
CA LYS A 36 5.73 6.92 1.64
C LYS A 36 4.26 6.61 1.88
N ALA A 37 3.64 5.83 0.99
CA ALA A 37 2.26 5.40 1.12
C ALA A 37 2.04 4.55 2.38
N VAL A 38 2.92 3.60 2.66
CA VAL A 38 2.85 2.73 3.85
C VAL A 38 2.94 3.54 5.14
N VAL A 39 3.82 4.55 5.21
CA VAL A 39 3.89 5.45 6.37
C VAL A 39 2.54 6.11 6.61
N ARG A 40 1.96 6.72 5.56
CA ARG A 40 0.67 7.41 5.68
C ARG A 40 -0.49 6.47 6.02
N LEU A 41 -0.51 5.27 5.43
CA LEU A 41 -1.55 4.27 5.66
C LEU A 41 -1.53 3.76 7.11
N ARG A 42 -0.35 3.60 7.72
CA ARG A 42 -0.23 3.20 9.13
C ARG A 42 -0.77 4.27 10.09
N GLU A 43 -0.61 5.54 9.76
CA GLU A 43 -1.21 6.63 10.54
C GLU A 43 -2.74 6.64 10.44
N LEU A 44 -3.29 6.32 9.27
CA LEU A 44 -4.74 6.32 9.02
C LEU A 44 -5.43 5.05 9.56
N PHE A 45 -4.76 3.90 9.51
CA PHE A 45 -5.33 2.59 9.86
C PHE A 45 -4.38 1.81 10.78
N PRO A 46 -4.27 2.18 12.06
CA PRO A 46 -3.25 1.65 12.98
C PRO A 46 -3.39 0.15 13.28
N LEU A 47 -4.57 -0.44 13.09
CA LEU A 47 -4.83 -1.86 13.33
C LEU A 47 -4.48 -2.75 12.13
N THR A 48 -4.21 -2.16 10.96
CA THR A 48 -3.89 -2.90 9.72
C THR A 48 -2.38 -2.97 9.51
N GLN A 49 -1.89 -4.13 9.09
CA GLN A 49 -0.46 -4.36 8.86
C GLN A 49 -0.09 -4.02 7.42
N PHE A 50 0.48 -2.82 7.20
CA PHE A 50 0.99 -2.42 5.89
C PHE A 50 2.48 -2.70 5.72
N ARG A 51 2.87 -3.21 4.57
CA ARG A 51 4.27 -3.41 4.15
C ARG A 51 4.42 -3.01 2.69
N ASP A 52 5.57 -2.47 2.31
CA ASP A 52 5.90 -2.26 0.91
C ASP A 52 6.75 -3.40 0.36
N ILE A 53 6.72 -3.58 -0.95
CA ILE A 53 7.62 -4.49 -1.67
C ILE A 53 8.89 -3.72 -2.04
N VAL A 54 10.00 -4.11 -1.42
CA VAL A 54 11.32 -3.50 -1.65
C VAL A 54 11.72 -3.65 -3.11
N GLY A 55 12.15 -2.54 -3.73
CA GLY A 55 12.54 -2.50 -5.14
C GLY A 55 11.36 -2.50 -6.12
N GLY A 56 10.12 -2.55 -5.63
CA GLY A 56 8.92 -2.44 -6.45
C GLY A 56 8.75 -3.59 -7.44
N TYR A 57 7.91 -3.36 -8.45
CA TYR A 57 7.70 -4.37 -9.50
C TYR A 57 8.91 -4.52 -10.42
N GLU A 58 9.83 -3.55 -10.46
CA GLU A 58 11.10 -3.72 -11.17
C GLU A 58 11.96 -4.84 -10.54
N ALA A 59 12.03 -4.89 -9.20
CA ALA A 59 12.71 -5.98 -8.51
C ALA A 59 11.96 -7.31 -8.63
N TRP A 60 10.62 -7.28 -8.60
CA TRP A 60 9.79 -8.46 -8.86
C TRP A 60 10.11 -9.07 -10.23
N ALA A 61 10.16 -8.24 -11.28
CA ALA A 61 10.45 -8.71 -12.62
C ALA A 61 11.83 -9.38 -12.70
N LYS A 62 12.83 -8.84 -11.99
CA LYS A 62 14.20 -9.38 -11.99
C LYS A 62 14.38 -10.65 -11.17
N GLN A 63 13.61 -10.84 -10.10
CA GLN A 63 13.88 -11.85 -9.08
C GLN A 63 12.81 -12.94 -8.98
N VAL A 64 11.61 -12.70 -9.52
CA VAL A 64 10.45 -13.58 -9.36
C VAL A 64 9.85 -13.98 -10.70
N ASP A 65 9.59 -13.01 -11.58
CA ASP A 65 8.96 -13.25 -12.89
C ASP A 65 9.55 -12.35 -13.98
N ASP A 66 10.50 -12.90 -14.74
CA ASP A 66 11.22 -12.17 -15.80
C ASP A 66 10.34 -11.76 -17.00
N LYS A 67 9.10 -12.23 -17.05
CA LYS A 67 8.11 -11.82 -18.05
C LYS A 67 7.22 -10.68 -17.55
N PHE A 68 7.35 -10.29 -16.28
CA PHE A 68 6.55 -9.23 -15.71
C PHE A 68 6.91 -7.88 -16.37
N PRO A 69 5.92 -7.13 -16.91
CA PRO A 69 6.19 -5.89 -17.60
C PRO A 69 6.70 -4.79 -16.66
N THR A 70 7.76 -4.08 -17.07
CA THR A 70 8.38 -3.00 -16.29
C THR A 70 8.21 -1.60 -16.90
N TYR A 71 7.30 -1.48 -17.88
CA TYR A 71 7.06 -0.23 -18.61
C TYR A 71 6.48 0.88 -17.73
#